data_AF-A0A6P8DI94-F1
#
_entry.id   AF-A0A6P8DI94-F1
#
_cell.length_a   1.000
_cell.length_b   1.000
_cell.length_c   1.000
_cell.angle_alpha   90.00
_cell.angle_beta   90.00
_cell.angle_gamma   90.00
#
_symmetry.space_group_name_H-M   'P 1'
#
loop_
_entity.id
_entity.type
_entity.pdbx_description
1 polymer ?
#
loop_
_entity_poly.entity_id
_entity_poly.type
_entity_poly.pdbx_seq_one_letter_code
_entity_poly.pdbx_strand_id
1 'polypeptide(L)'
;MTITIRVDIEIFETVTYSKISRSYISVSSIKTTIERYKKASSDSLNTTSITEINAQYYQQESAKLRQQIQMLHLMGDSLSALSVKELKQLENRLERGITRISMKCCLLRLRTRRKKEIEMENETVYLCTKIAEIERMEHANMVPGQEMNAIQGLASRNFFPPNMLESGNFYSHPDKKLHLG
;
A
#
# COMPACT_ATOMS: atom_id res chain seq x y z
N MET A 1 70.49 -51.39 52.03
CA MET A 1 70.17 -49.97 52.25
C MET A 1 70.12 -49.18 50.94
N THR A 2 71.13 -49.25 50.06
CA THR A 2 71.19 -48.49 48.80
C THR A 2 70.12 -48.84 47.75
N ILE A 3 69.75 -50.12 47.61
CA ILE A 3 68.74 -50.56 46.63
C ILE A 3 67.34 -50.07 47.01
N THR A 4 66.97 -50.15 48.29
CA THR A 4 65.69 -49.66 48.82
C THR A 4 65.53 -48.16 48.59
N ILE A 5 66.55 -47.37 48.91
CA ILE A 5 66.55 -45.91 48.68
C ILE A 5 66.36 -45.59 47.18
N ARG A 6 66.96 -46.36 46.27
CA ARG A 6 66.82 -46.15 44.82
C ARG A 6 65.40 -46.46 44.32
N VAL A 7 64.79 -47.53 44.81
CA VAL A 7 63.41 -47.90 44.49
C VAL A 7 62.43 -46.86 45.03
N ASP A 8 62.64 -46.38 46.24
CA ASP A 8 61.80 -45.34 46.86
C ASP A 8 61.85 -44.01 46.07
N ILE A 9 63.03 -43.65 45.53
CA ILE A 9 63.20 -42.47 44.67
C ILE A 9 62.46 -42.65 43.33
N GLU A 10 62.60 -43.81 42.67
CA GLU A 10 61.96 -44.07 41.37
C GLU A 10 60.42 -44.09 41.46
N ILE A 11 59.88 -44.63 42.55
CA ILE A 11 58.45 -44.59 42.85
C ILE A 11 57.99 -43.14 43.06
N PHE A 12 58.75 -42.35 43.83
CA PHE A 12 58.42 -40.95 44.09
C PHE A 12 58.42 -40.10 42.80
N GLU A 13 59.41 -40.27 41.93
CA GLU A 13 59.49 -39.56 40.65
C GLU A 13 58.33 -39.92 39.72
N THR A 14 58.00 -41.22 39.63
CA THR A 14 56.90 -41.71 38.78
C THR A 14 55.54 -41.18 39.24
N VAL A 15 55.28 -41.22 40.55
CA VAL A 15 54.03 -40.69 41.13
C VAL A 15 53.94 -39.18 40.91
N THR A 16 55.04 -38.46 41.06
CA THR A 16 55.09 -37.01 40.88
C THR A 16 54.85 -36.62 39.42
N TYR A 17 55.50 -37.32 38.47
CA TYR A 17 55.31 -37.11 37.04
C TYR A 17 53.87 -37.40 36.60
N SER A 18 53.25 -38.48 37.11
CA SER A 18 51.85 -38.82 36.84
C SER A 18 50.89 -37.72 37.33
N LYS A 19 51.13 -37.16 38.52
CA LYS A 19 50.31 -36.07 39.07
C LYS A 19 50.43 -34.78 38.25
N ILE A 20 51.65 -34.41 37.85
CA ILE A 20 51.90 -33.22 37.04
C ILE A 20 51.24 -33.35 35.66
N SER A 21 51.43 -34.50 34.98
CA SER A 21 50.83 -34.76 33.67
C SER A 21 49.31 -34.76 33.71
N ARG A 22 48.70 -35.41 34.72
CA ARG A 22 47.23 -35.40 34.92
C ARG A 22 46.68 -33.99 35.22
N SER A 23 47.40 -33.20 36.02
CA SER A 23 47.05 -31.80 36.30
C SER A 23 47.09 -30.96 35.02
N TYR A 24 48.13 -31.10 34.20
CA TYR A 24 48.25 -30.37 32.93
C TYR A 24 47.12 -30.72 31.94
N ILE A 25 46.79 -32.00 31.79
CA ILE A 25 45.69 -32.46 30.93
C ILE A 25 44.34 -31.90 31.44
N SER A 26 44.12 -31.89 32.75
CA SER A 26 42.92 -31.32 33.36
C SER A 26 42.82 -29.81 33.11
N VAL A 27 43.90 -29.05 33.32
CA VAL A 27 43.95 -27.61 33.06
C VAL A 27 43.71 -27.30 31.57
N SER A 28 44.28 -28.09 30.67
CA SER A 28 44.03 -27.95 29.22
C SER A 28 42.57 -28.26 28.84
N SER A 29 41.99 -29.31 29.43
CA SER A 29 40.56 -29.66 29.23
C SER A 29 39.61 -28.60 29.77
N ILE A 30 39.94 -27.98 30.92
CA ILE A 30 39.19 -26.87 31.49
C ILE A 30 39.29 -25.64 30.57
N LYS A 31 40.48 -25.30 30.09
CA LYS A 31 40.67 -24.19 29.14
C LYS A 31 39.87 -24.39 27.85
N THR A 32 39.95 -25.56 27.23
CA THR A 32 39.17 -25.87 26.01
C THR A 32 37.66 -25.87 26.27
N THR A 33 37.22 -26.31 27.45
CA THR A 33 35.80 -26.26 27.84
C THR A 33 35.33 -24.82 28.07
N ILE A 34 36.15 -23.97 28.69
CA ILE A 34 35.90 -22.53 28.85
C ILE A 34 35.85 -21.84 27.49
N GLU A 35 36.77 -22.14 26.57
CA GLU A 35 36.77 -21.60 25.21
C GLU A 35 35.52 -22.03 24.42
N ARG A 36 35.12 -23.30 24.49
CA ARG A 36 33.87 -23.78 23.90
C ARG A 36 32.64 -23.06 24.47
N TYR A 37 32.60 -22.83 25.79
CA TYR A 37 31.52 -22.08 26.42
C TYR A 37 31.47 -20.63 25.97
N LYS A 38 32.62 -19.95 25.92
CA LYS A 38 32.73 -18.57 25.43
C LYS A 38 32.28 -18.46 23.98
N LYS A 39 32.69 -19.41 23.14
CA LYS A 39 32.31 -19.46 21.72
C LYS A 39 30.80 -19.71 21.54
N ALA A 40 30.23 -20.67 22.27
CA ALA A 40 28.79 -20.93 22.23
C ALA A 40 27.96 -19.74 22.74
N SER A 41 28.48 -18.97 23.71
CA SER A 41 27.85 -17.73 24.18
C SER A 41 27.91 -16.62 23.12
N SER A 42 29.01 -16.50 22.37
CA SER A 42 29.14 -15.52 21.29
C SER A 42 28.37 -15.88 20.02
N ASP A 43 28.14 -17.18 19.75
CA ASP A 43 27.41 -17.67 18.58
C ASP A 43 25.88 -17.42 18.65
N SER A 44 25.38 -16.88 19.77
CA SER A 44 23.98 -16.47 19.98
C SER A 44 23.57 -15.18 19.24
N LEU A 45 24.28 -14.82 18.15
CA LEU A 45 23.99 -13.66 17.31
C LEU A 45 22.52 -13.59 16.86
N ASN A 46 21.85 -14.73 16.72
CA ASN A 46 20.44 -14.80 16.33
C ASN A 46 19.49 -14.27 17.41
N THR A 47 19.77 -14.50 18.69
CA THR A 47 18.96 -13.98 19.81
C THR A 47 19.14 -12.48 19.96
N THR A 48 20.38 -11.99 19.85
CA THR A 48 20.69 -10.55 19.83
C THR A 48 20.00 -9.87 18.65
N SER A 49 20.05 -10.48 17.46
CA SER A 49 19.36 -10.01 16.27
C SER A 49 17.83 -9.95 16.45
N ILE A 50 17.20 -10.97 17.07
CA ILE A 50 15.76 -10.95 17.34
C ILE A 50 15.40 -9.84 18.34
N THR A 51 16.17 -9.65 19.41
CA THR A 51 15.96 -8.53 20.35
C THR A 51 16.20 -7.16 19.70
N GLU A 52 17.17 -7.04 18.80
CA GLU A 52 17.42 -5.81 18.03
C GLU A 52 16.31 -5.51 17.04
N ILE A 53 15.80 -6.52 16.33
CA ILE A 53 14.64 -6.41 15.44
C ILE A 53 13.41 -5.95 16.22
N ASN A 54 13.16 -6.55 17.38
CA ASN A 54 12.03 -6.16 18.24
C ASN A 54 12.21 -4.73 18.80
N ALA A 55 13.42 -4.35 19.21
CA ALA A 55 13.72 -3.01 19.68
C ALA A 55 13.50 -1.96 18.56
N GLN A 56 13.96 -2.24 17.33
CA GLN A 56 13.72 -1.38 16.17
C GLN A 56 12.24 -1.27 15.83
N TYR A 57 11.50 -2.38 15.89
CA TYR A 57 10.05 -2.39 15.69
C TYR A 57 9.33 -1.47 16.68
N TYR A 58 9.59 -1.60 17.97
CA TYR A 58 8.98 -0.72 18.98
C TYR A 58 9.46 0.73 18.86
N GLN A 59 10.71 0.96 18.44
CA GLN A 59 11.21 2.30 18.16
C GLN A 59 10.45 2.94 16.99
N GLN A 60 10.16 2.17 15.93
CA GLN A 60 9.36 2.62 14.79
C GLN A 60 7.91 2.89 15.19
N GLU A 61 7.25 1.99 15.92
CA GLU A 61 5.89 2.19 16.41
C GLU A 61 5.79 3.40 17.34
N SER A 62 6.74 3.57 18.26
CA SER A 62 6.79 4.76 19.11
C SER A 62 6.99 6.05 18.31
N ALA A 63 7.77 6.01 17.22
CA ALA A 63 7.95 7.16 16.33
C ALA A 63 6.65 7.50 15.59
N LYS A 64 5.91 6.50 15.11
CA LYS A 64 4.57 6.69 14.52
C LYS A 64 3.59 7.29 15.52
N LEU A 65 3.55 6.79 16.75
CA LEU A 65 2.69 7.32 17.81
C LEU A 65 3.06 8.77 18.17
N ARG A 66 4.35 9.10 18.28
CA ARG A 66 4.80 10.49 18.48
C ARG A 66 4.34 11.41 17.35
N GLN A 67 4.41 10.95 16.10
CA GLN A 67 3.90 11.71 14.96
C GLN A 67 2.37 11.89 15.01
N GLN A 68 1.62 10.86 15.41
CA GLN A 68 0.17 10.95 15.58
C GLN A 68 -0.23 11.92 16.71
N ILE A 69 0.44 11.84 17.87
CA ILE A 69 0.24 12.78 18.98
C ILE A 69 0.54 14.21 18.56
N GLN A 70 1.64 14.42 17.83
CA GLN A 70 1.97 15.75 17.29
C GLN A 70 0.87 16.22 16.33
N MET A 71 0.38 15.36 15.44
CA MET A 71 -0.70 15.71 14.53
C MET A 71 -2.01 16.04 15.25
N LEU A 72 -2.33 15.33 16.33
CA LEU A 72 -3.50 15.60 17.19
C LEU A 72 -3.39 16.95 17.89
N HIS A 73 -2.21 17.30 18.43
CA HIS A 73 -1.99 18.64 19.01
C HIS A 73 -2.19 19.78 17.99
N LEU A 74 -1.84 19.53 16.73
CA LEU A 74 -2.00 20.50 15.64
C LEU A 74 -3.45 20.59 15.13
N MET A 75 -4.26 19.56 15.35
CA MET A 75 -5.72 19.57 15.08
C MET A 75 -6.55 20.08 16.26
N GLY A 76 -5.98 20.10 17.47
CA GLY A 76 -6.61 20.61 18.70
C GLY A 76 -5.91 21.87 19.21
N ASP A 77 -6.23 23.02 18.60
CA ASP A 77 -6.16 24.42 19.06
C ASP A 77 -4.90 24.98 19.73
N SER A 78 -3.83 24.21 19.94
CA SER A 78 -2.58 24.69 20.56
C SER A 78 -1.61 25.34 19.57
N LEU A 79 -2.11 25.97 18.49
CA LEU A 79 -1.29 26.71 17.52
C LEU A 79 -0.58 27.91 18.16
N SER A 80 -1.13 28.46 19.24
CA SER A 80 -0.55 29.57 20.02
C SER A 80 0.75 29.20 20.74
N ALA A 81 1.02 27.91 20.95
CA ALA A 81 2.25 27.43 21.59
C ALA A 81 3.42 27.28 20.60
N LEU A 82 3.17 27.39 19.29
CA LEU A 82 4.19 27.24 18.26
C LEU A 82 4.89 28.58 18.00
N SER A 83 6.20 28.54 17.80
CA SER A 83 6.95 29.67 17.27
C SER A 83 6.56 29.96 15.81
N VAL A 84 6.82 31.18 15.33
CA VAL A 84 6.60 31.58 13.94
C VAL A 84 7.30 30.63 12.95
N LYS A 85 8.49 30.13 13.30
CA LYS A 85 9.25 29.19 12.49
C LYS A 85 8.53 27.84 12.36
N GLU A 86 8.04 27.31 13.46
CA GLU A 86 7.30 26.03 13.49
C GLU A 86 5.97 26.15 12.75
N LEU A 87 5.29 27.29 12.90
CA LEU A 87 4.05 27.58 12.16
C LEU A 87 4.30 27.62 10.65
N LYS A 88 5.38 28.27 10.20
CA LYS A 88 5.75 28.29 8.77
C LYS A 88 6.10 26.91 8.23
N GLN A 89 6.78 26.09 9.04
CA GLN A 89 7.05 24.70 8.67
C GLN A 89 5.76 23.87 8.55
N LEU A 90 4.80 24.09 9.44
CA LEU A 90 3.50 23.44 9.41
C LEU A 90 2.71 23.85 8.16
N GLU A 91 2.62 25.14 7.86
CA GLU A 91 1.98 25.66 6.65
C GLU A 91 2.56 25.01 5.39
N ASN A 92 3.88 25.00 5.22
CA ASN A 92 4.55 24.35 4.09
C ASN A 92 4.25 22.83 4.01
N ARG A 93 4.10 22.15 5.15
CA ARG A 93 3.72 20.73 5.17
C ARG A 93 2.27 20.53 4.72
N LEU A 94 1.36 21.40 5.16
CA LEU A 94 -0.05 21.38 4.78
C LEU A 94 -0.26 21.69 3.31
N GLU A 95 0.39 22.73 2.77
CA GLU A 95 0.32 23.07 1.34
C GLU A 95 0.76 21.89 0.46
N ARG A 96 1.90 21.27 0.78
CA ARG A 96 2.34 20.05 0.08
C ARG A 96 1.34 18.90 0.24
N GLY A 97 0.73 18.77 1.42
CA GLY A 97 -0.32 17.79 1.68
C GLY A 97 -1.54 17.98 0.79
N ILE A 98 -2.06 19.21 0.73
CA ILE A 98 -3.21 19.61 -0.08
C ILE A 98 -2.91 19.34 -1.55
N THR A 99 -1.76 19.77 -2.07
CA THR A 99 -1.38 19.54 -3.46
C THR A 99 -1.37 18.05 -3.80
N ARG A 100 -0.78 17.20 -2.95
CA ARG A 100 -0.77 15.74 -3.16
C ARG A 100 -2.17 15.13 -3.14
N ILE A 101 -3.02 15.53 -2.18
CA ILE A 101 -4.39 15.03 -2.06
C ILE A 101 -5.20 15.45 -3.28
N SER A 102 -5.13 16.73 -3.67
CA SER A 102 -5.82 17.28 -4.83
C SER A 102 -5.41 16.57 -6.13
N MET A 103 -4.12 16.32 -6.33
CA MET A 103 -3.63 15.54 -7.48
C MET A 103 -4.20 14.11 -7.47
N LYS A 104 -4.14 13.41 -6.33
CA LYS A 104 -4.67 12.04 -6.21
C LYS A 104 -6.18 11.99 -6.47
N CYS A 105 -6.94 12.92 -5.90
CA CYS A 105 -8.38 13.04 -6.16
C CYS A 105 -8.67 13.33 -7.64
N CYS A 106 -7.92 14.23 -8.27
CA CYS A 106 -8.07 14.53 -9.70
C CYS A 106 -7.80 13.28 -10.57
N LEU A 107 -6.70 12.56 -10.31
CA LEU A 107 -6.36 11.33 -11.04
C LEU A 107 -7.41 10.24 -10.87
N LEU A 108 -7.92 10.02 -9.66
CA LEU A 108 -8.99 9.06 -9.40
C LEU A 108 -10.27 9.44 -10.17
N ARG A 109 -10.68 10.71 -10.13
CA ARG A 109 -11.85 11.22 -10.87
C ARG A 109 -11.68 11.03 -12.37
N LEU A 110 -10.51 11.34 -12.91
CA LEU A 110 -10.21 11.15 -14.34
C LEU A 110 -10.28 9.67 -14.73
N ARG A 111 -9.68 8.79 -13.93
CA ARG A 111 -9.72 7.33 -14.16
C ARG A 111 -11.15 6.79 -14.16
N THR A 112 -11.98 7.23 -13.21
CA THR A 112 -13.39 6.84 -13.16
C THR A 112 -14.16 7.35 -14.38
N ARG A 113 -13.97 8.61 -14.79
CA ARG A 113 -14.61 9.16 -16.00
C ARG A 113 -14.20 8.38 -17.24
N ARG A 114 -12.91 8.10 -17.41
CA ARG A 114 -12.40 7.36 -18.57
C ARG A 114 -12.92 5.93 -18.64
N LYS A 115 -13.09 5.26 -17.50
CA LYS A 115 -13.72 3.93 -17.48
C LYS A 115 -15.16 3.98 -18.00
N LYS A 116 -15.95 4.98 -17.57
CA LYS A 116 -17.33 5.17 -18.03
C LYS A 116 -17.41 5.54 -19.51
N GLU A 117 -16.48 6.37 -19.99
CA GLU A 117 -16.37 6.74 -21.40
C GLU A 117 -16.19 5.49 -22.28
N ILE A 118 -15.26 4.60 -21.91
CA ILE A 118 -15.01 3.34 -22.63
C ILE A 118 -16.23 2.41 -22.58
N GLU A 119 -16.90 2.31 -21.43
CA GLU A 119 -18.10 1.48 -21.27
C GLU A 119 -19.23 1.93 -22.21
N MET A 120 -19.50 3.24 -22.27
CA MET A 120 -20.49 3.80 -23.20
C MET A 120 -20.08 3.65 -24.67
N GLU A 121 -18.80 3.78 -24.99
CA GLU A 121 -18.30 3.55 -26.35
C GLU A 121 -18.51 2.10 -26.78
N ASN A 122 -18.22 1.14 -25.89
CA ASN A 122 -18.48 -0.28 -26.15
C ASN A 122 -19.98 -0.57 -26.34
N GLU A 123 -20.84 -0.02 -25.50
CA GLU A 123 -22.30 -0.14 -25.66
C GLU A 123 -22.77 0.44 -26.99
N THR A 124 -22.24 1.60 -27.37
CA THR A 124 -22.56 2.25 -28.65
C THR A 124 -22.17 1.36 -29.83
N VAL A 125 -20.94 0.85 -29.84
CA VAL A 125 -20.45 -0.07 -30.90
C VAL A 125 -21.31 -1.34 -30.97
N TYR A 126 -21.66 -1.90 -29.82
CA TYR A 126 -22.52 -3.08 -29.73
C TYR A 126 -23.91 -2.81 -30.35
N LEU A 127 -24.55 -1.70 -29.97
CA LEU A 127 -25.87 -1.32 -30.49
C LEU A 127 -25.82 -1.04 -32.00
N CYS A 128 -24.82 -0.31 -32.49
CA CYS A 128 -24.64 -0.07 -33.92
C CYS A 128 -24.49 -1.38 -34.71
N THR A 129 -23.73 -2.34 -34.18
CA THR A 129 -23.56 -3.65 -34.79
C THR A 129 -24.89 -4.41 -34.85
N LYS A 130 -25.70 -4.34 -33.77
CA LYS A 130 -27.00 -4.99 -33.69
C LYS A 130 -28.03 -4.38 -34.64
N ILE A 131 -28.04 -3.04 -34.75
CA ILE A 131 -28.89 -2.32 -35.71
C ILE A 131 -28.56 -2.78 -37.14
N ALA A 132 -27.28 -2.76 -37.51
CA ALA A 132 -26.85 -3.18 -38.85
C ALA A 132 -27.20 -4.66 -39.14
N GLU A 133 -27.24 -5.53 -38.14
CA GLU A 133 -27.70 -6.91 -38.28
C GLU A 133 -29.20 -6.99 -38.55
N ILE A 134 -30.01 -6.23 -37.81
CA ILE A 134 -31.47 -6.16 -38.00
C ILE A 134 -31.79 -5.62 -39.39
N GLU A 135 -31.15 -4.53 -39.81
CA GLU A 135 -31.35 -3.95 -41.15
C GLU A 135 -31.04 -4.96 -42.26
N ARG A 136 -29.97 -5.75 -42.13
CA ARG A 136 -29.66 -6.84 -43.09
C ARG A 136 -30.75 -7.92 -43.11
N MET A 137 -31.29 -8.29 -41.95
CA MET A 137 -32.38 -9.28 -41.87
C MET A 137 -33.68 -8.74 -42.45
N GLU A 138 -34.00 -7.47 -42.24
CA GLU A 138 -35.17 -6.81 -42.83
C GLU A 138 -35.05 -6.75 -44.36
N HIS A 139 -33.88 -6.36 -44.88
CA HIS A 139 -33.61 -6.39 -46.32
C HIS A 139 -33.67 -7.80 -46.92
N ALA A 140 -33.28 -8.84 -46.16
CA ALA A 140 -33.38 -10.23 -46.59
C ALA A 140 -34.80 -10.80 -46.52
N ASN A 141 -35.66 -10.27 -45.63
CA ASN A 141 -37.03 -10.71 -45.41
C ASN A 141 -38.08 -9.91 -46.21
N MET A 142 -37.67 -8.98 -47.07
CA MET A 142 -38.60 -8.28 -47.95
C MET A 142 -39.16 -9.21 -49.04
N VAL A 143 -40.41 -9.64 -48.86
CA VAL A 143 -41.27 -10.23 -49.91
C VAL A 143 -41.46 -9.19 -51.05
N PRO A 144 -41.52 -9.59 -52.34
CA PRO A 144 -41.62 -8.64 -53.45
C PRO A 144 -42.89 -7.75 -53.39
N GLY A 145 -42.70 -6.49 -53.01
CA GLY A 145 -43.22 -5.26 -53.65
C GLY A 145 -44.72 -4.98 -53.78
N GLN A 146 -45.64 -5.93 -53.56
CA GLN A 146 -47.07 -5.67 -53.80
C GLN A 146 -47.89 -5.41 -52.53
N GLU A 147 -47.54 -6.02 -51.40
CA GLU A 147 -48.33 -5.89 -50.15
C GLU A 147 -47.98 -4.62 -49.33
N MET A 148 -46.77 -4.09 -49.48
CA MET A 148 -46.28 -2.93 -48.72
C MET A 148 -46.98 -1.61 -49.09
N ASN A 149 -47.43 -1.48 -50.34
CA ASN A 149 -48.13 -0.28 -50.82
C ASN A 149 -49.52 -0.11 -50.18
N ALA A 150 -50.20 -1.21 -49.84
CA ALA A 150 -51.52 -1.16 -49.21
C ALA A 150 -51.43 -0.72 -47.74
N ILE A 151 -50.39 -1.14 -47.02
CA ILE A 151 -50.20 -0.81 -45.60
C ILE A 151 -49.72 0.64 -45.42
N GLN A 152 -48.80 1.10 -46.28
CA GLN A 152 -48.31 2.48 -46.27
C GLN A 152 -49.43 3.50 -46.53
N GLY A 153 -50.34 3.19 -47.47
CA GLY A 153 -51.48 4.06 -47.81
C GLY A 153 -52.51 4.22 -46.69
N LEU A 154 -52.65 3.21 -45.82
CA LEU A 154 -53.54 3.27 -44.65
C LEU A 154 -52.89 4.03 -43.48
N ALA A 155 -51.58 3.91 -43.30
CA ALA A 155 -50.84 4.60 -42.25
C ALA A 155 -50.71 6.12 -42.49
N SER A 156 -50.52 6.54 -43.76
CA SER A 156 -50.43 7.96 -44.13
C SER A 156 -51.71 8.76 -43.89
N ARG A 157 -52.85 8.11 -43.66
CA ARG A 157 -54.13 8.79 -43.40
C ARG A 157 -54.33 9.19 -41.94
N ASN A 158 -53.52 8.69 -41.01
CA ASN A 158 -53.75 8.82 -39.56
C ASN A 158 -52.72 9.68 -38.79
N PHE A 159 -51.74 10.30 -39.44
CA PHE A 159 -50.80 11.21 -38.76
C PHE A 159 -51.10 12.68 -39.07
N PHE A 160 -51.47 13.40 -38.02
CA PHE A 160 -51.79 14.83 -37.95
C PHE A 160 -50.73 15.74 -38.61
N PRO A 161 -51.10 16.96 -39.08
CA PRO A 161 -50.22 17.81 -39.86
C PRO A 161 -49.10 18.44 -39.01
N PRO A 162 -47.94 18.75 -39.62
CA PRO A 162 -46.84 19.44 -38.96
C PRO A 162 -47.06 20.97 -38.98
N ASN A 163 -47.47 21.56 -37.85
CA ASN A 163 -47.15 22.96 -37.53
C ASN A 163 -45.90 22.91 -36.62
N MET A 164 -44.67 23.02 -37.14
CA MET A 164 -43.95 24.27 -37.47
C MET A 164 -43.92 25.27 -36.31
N LEU A 165 -42.80 25.19 -35.56
CA LEU A 165 -41.97 26.26 -35.00
C LEU A 165 -42.71 27.53 -34.51
N GLU A 166 -42.69 27.75 -33.18
CA GLU A 166 -42.36 29.03 -32.50
C GLU A 166 -42.97 29.08 -31.10
N SER A 167 -42.10 29.02 -30.08
CA SER A 167 -42.28 29.46 -28.68
C SER A 167 -41.11 28.82 -27.90
N GLY A 168 -39.98 29.49 -27.68
CA GLY A 168 -39.94 30.68 -26.84
C GLY A 168 -40.14 30.26 -25.39
N ASN A 169 -39.11 29.72 -24.73
CA ASN A 169 -39.10 29.65 -23.27
C ASN A 169 -37.71 29.95 -22.70
N PHE A 170 -37.69 31.08 -22.02
CA PHE A 170 -36.65 31.70 -21.22
C PHE A 170 -36.09 30.74 -20.16
N TYR A 171 -34.77 30.67 -20.04
CA TYR A 171 -34.13 30.37 -18.77
C TYR A 171 -33.24 31.56 -18.38
N SER A 172 -33.84 32.51 -17.66
CA SER A 172 -33.08 33.44 -16.83
C SER A 172 -32.48 32.67 -15.67
N HIS A 173 -31.16 32.60 -15.63
CA HIS A 173 -30.39 32.15 -14.48
C HIS A 173 -30.19 33.36 -13.54
N PRO A 174 -30.66 33.36 -12.28
CA PRO A 174 -30.32 34.42 -11.36
C PRO A 174 -28.98 34.09 -10.68
N ASP A 175 -27.95 34.86 -11.05
CA ASP A 175 -26.70 34.98 -10.31
C ASP A 175 -26.98 35.44 -8.87
N LYS A 176 -26.69 34.58 -7.88
CA LYS A 176 -26.57 35.00 -6.48
C LYS A 176 -25.10 35.27 -6.17
N LYS A 177 -24.74 36.55 -6.20
CA LYS A 177 -23.52 37.08 -5.55
C LYS A 177 -23.63 36.84 -4.04
N LEU A 178 -22.70 36.09 -3.46
CA LEU A 178 -22.47 36.06 -2.01
C LEU A 178 -21.67 37.30 -1.63
N HIS A 179 -22.25 38.14 -0.77
CA HIS A 179 -21.63 39.30 -0.14
C HIS A 179 -20.72 38.80 1.00
N LEU A 180 -19.45 39.21 1.01
CA LEU A 180 -18.61 39.13 2.21
C LEU A 180 -18.99 40.28 3.14
N GLY A 181 -19.30 39.94 4.39
CA GLY A 181 -19.27 40.79 5.56
C GLY A 181 -18.61 40.01 6.68
#